data_AF-A0A3Q3KWP7-F1
#
_entry.id   AF-A0A3Q3KWP7-F1
#
_cell.length_a   1.000
_cell.length_b   1.000
_cell.length_c   1.000
_cell.angle_alpha   90.00
_cell.angle_beta   90.00
_cell.angle_gamma   90.00
#
_symmetry.space_group_name_H-M   'P 1'
#
loop_
_entity.id
_entity.type
_entity.pdbx_description
1 polymer ?
#
loop_
_entity_poly.entity_id
_entity_poly.type
_entity_poly.pdbx_seq_one_letter_code
_entity_poly.pdbx_strand_id
1 'polypeptide(L)'
;MLSLPRRWRWIREQPLSSVPSCVRRGLCSRHHYLWILLILLVVCIAIQTFVARQARNDKLTGLPHLRFTVNKKHLLPVWEDFHSKSSLAVKQDMSSLQTERTADLHHPSGRYVKQSDNILSRKVDEIFSLDMDSQIEERKHLPNDGYETGFGLPGSLVHHSTRKGLTADKRLFRTPTPSSFLKTHIHSLHIEKTTCRPKSHIVFLKTHKTASSTILNILYRYGESRNLTFALPLNKHSQLFYPFFFASHFVEGVSSRSVREFHIMCNHMRFKKSEVAKVMPKNTFYFSILRNPVAMMESIFIYYKSIPAFHKAHSLDEFLDNTWRTYNSSLTNNHYAHNILAFDFGFDNNIAADGEDLEERASMAIAAIERDFHLILISEYFDESMILLKYALCWALEEVVSFKLNSRSERTRHPLLPTTAEKIKSWNALDWRIYMHFNSTFWHKVNTLVGQEQMKKEVSQLRELQARLANTCLKDGGAVDPSQIKDAGLKPFQYGAAVIQGYNLNPHLDKHTKTKCQRLITPELQYTDHLYTQQFPELAAKHRQATRMVAAQHQLLNRTDLIGMGSAREASHHRQFSRHKFSNLNQNKSPLLTLKGANKKTSLL
;
A
#
# COMPACT_ATOMS: atom_id res chain seq x y z
N MET A 1 -42.60 -12.21 -39.18
CA MET A 1 -44.09 -12.25 -39.22
C MET A 1 -44.55 -12.36 -37.76
N LEU A 2 -45.36 -11.45 -37.22
CA LEU A 2 -46.80 -11.19 -37.49
C LEU A 2 -47.66 -12.40 -37.06
N SER A 3 -48.74 -12.26 -36.27
CA SER A 3 -49.43 -11.06 -35.76
C SER A 3 -50.28 -11.31 -34.48
N LEU A 4 -50.88 -10.24 -33.92
CA LEU A 4 -51.78 -10.21 -32.74
C LEU A 4 -53.25 -9.92 -33.14
N PRO A 5 -54.23 -10.36 -32.32
CA PRO A 5 -55.38 -9.53 -31.92
C PRO A 5 -55.45 -9.36 -30.38
N ARG A 6 -55.87 -8.24 -29.74
CA ARG A 6 -57.04 -7.30 -29.89
C ARG A 6 -58.35 -7.89 -29.32
N ARG A 7 -59.22 -7.18 -28.56
CA ARG A 7 -59.33 -5.74 -28.12
C ARG A 7 -60.57 -5.55 -27.18
N TRP A 8 -60.83 -4.32 -26.70
CA TRP A 8 -62.09 -3.76 -26.12
C TRP A 8 -62.36 -3.90 -24.59
N ARG A 9 -63.14 -3.02 -23.90
CA ARG A 9 -63.31 -1.53 -23.94
C ARG A 9 -64.23 -1.00 -22.79
N TRP A 10 -63.77 -0.01 -22.00
CA TRP A 10 -64.53 1.11 -21.35
C TRP A 10 -65.71 0.70 -20.39
N ILE A 11 -66.45 1.54 -19.64
CA ILE A 11 -66.55 3.01 -19.49
C ILE A 11 -66.73 3.46 -18.01
N ARG A 12 -67.17 4.71 -17.73
CA ARG A 12 -67.15 5.45 -16.45
C ARG A 12 -68.59 5.87 -16.01
N GLU A 13 -68.92 5.89 -14.71
CA GLU A 13 -69.58 7.02 -13.95
C GLU A 13 -69.94 6.71 -12.46
N GLN A 14 -70.63 7.64 -11.77
CA GLN A 14 -70.74 7.85 -10.30
C GLN A 14 -72.20 7.58 -9.78
N PRO A 15 -72.61 7.78 -8.49
CA PRO A 15 -71.98 8.40 -7.31
C PRO A 15 -72.14 7.66 -5.95
N LEU A 16 -72.07 8.39 -4.82
CA LEU A 16 -71.82 7.90 -3.45
C LEU A 16 -73.06 7.34 -2.71
N SER A 17 -72.82 6.34 -1.86
CA SER A 17 -73.19 6.43 -0.43
C SER A 17 -72.30 5.52 0.46
N SER A 18 -72.13 5.91 1.73
CA SER A 18 -71.29 5.25 2.77
C SER A 18 -69.76 5.18 2.53
N VAL A 19 -68.99 5.70 3.49
CA VAL A 19 -67.52 5.52 3.59
C VAL A 19 -67.15 5.33 5.07
N PRO A 20 -66.60 4.18 5.49
CA PRO A 20 -66.19 3.95 6.88
C PRO A 20 -64.88 4.67 7.24
N SER A 21 -64.63 4.84 8.54
CA SER A 21 -63.71 5.82 9.12
C SER A 21 -62.21 5.67 8.84
N CYS A 22 -61.78 4.61 8.13
CA CYS A 22 -60.36 4.28 7.95
C CYS A 22 -59.58 5.31 7.10
N VAL A 23 -60.23 5.97 6.13
CA VAL A 23 -59.56 6.89 5.18
C VAL A 23 -58.96 8.13 5.85
N ARG A 24 -59.51 8.60 6.99
CA ARG A 24 -59.01 9.80 7.68
C ARG A 24 -57.59 9.63 8.26
N ARG A 25 -57.15 8.41 8.63
CA ARG A 25 -55.79 8.20 9.19
C ARG A 25 -54.68 8.23 8.14
N GLY A 26 -54.96 7.88 6.88
CA GLY A 26 -53.94 7.87 5.81
C GLY A 26 -53.47 9.26 5.37
N LEU A 27 -54.35 10.26 5.42
CA LEU A 27 -54.05 11.62 4.94
C LEU A 27 -53.21 12.45 5.92
N CYS A 28 -53.45 12.33 7.24
CA CYS A 28 -52.67 13.05 8.24
C CYS A 28 -51.18 12.66 8.25
N SER A 29 -50.86 11.38 8.04
CA SER A 29 -49.47 10.89 7.97
C SER A 29 -48.70 11.54 6.82
N ARG A 30 -49.28 11.58 5.60
CA ARG A 30 -48.65 12.22 4.44
C ARG A 30 -48.41 13.72 4.64
N HIS A 31 -49.33 14.44 5.31
CA HIS A 31 -49.11 15.85 5.64
C HIS A 31 -47.94 16.04 6.63
N HIS A 32 -47.79 15.17 7.64
CA HIS A 32 -46.67 15.24 8.57
C HIS A 32 -45.32 15.06 7.87
N TYR A 33 -45.18 14.09 6.97
CA TYR A 33 -43.94 13.90 6.19
C TYR A 33 -43.61 15.09 5.29
N LEU A 34 -44.61 15.71 4.66
CA LEU A 34 -44.42 16.94 3.87
C LEU A 34 -43.98 18.13 4.72
N TRP A 35 -44.55 18.30 5.92
CA TRP A 35 -44.11 19.32 6.88
C TRP A 35 -42.67 19.09 7.38
N ILE A 36 -42.29 17.84 7.66
CA ILE A 36 -40.90 17.51 8.05
C ILE A 36 -39.92 17.82 6.91
N LEU A 37 -40.26 17.47 5.67
CA LEU A 37 -39.45 17.82 4.49
C LEU A 37 -39.35 19.33 4.28
N LEU A 38 -40.42 20.09 4.49
CA LEU A 38 -40.41 21.55 4.40
C LEU A 38 -39.50 22.19 5.47
N ILE A 39 -39.59 21.71 6.71
CA ILE A 39 -38.74 22.17 7.83
C ILE A 39 -37.26 21.86 7.53
N LEU A 40 -36.94 20.65 7.06
CA LEU A 40 -35.58 20.28 6.66
C LEU A 40 -35.06 21.15 5.51
N LEU A 41 -35.89 21.48 4.52
CA LEU A 41 -35.52 22.39 3.43
C LEU A 41 -35.19 23.80 3.96
N VAL A 42 -36.02 24.34 4.85
CA VAL A 42 -35.80 25.66 5.47
C VAL A 42 -34.53 25.67 6.32
N VAL A 43 -34.27 24.61 7.10
CA VAL A 43 -33.04 24.45 7.88
C VAL A 43 -31.80 24.37 6.96
N CYS A 44 -31.86 23.61 5.87
CA CYS A 44 -30.77 23.57 4.89
C CYS A 44 -30.51 24.94 4.24
N ILE A 45 -31.54 25.70 3.90
CA ILE A 45 -31.40 27.07 3.36
C ILE A 45 -30.83 28.02 4.43
N ALA A 46 -31.24 27.90 5.68
CA ALA A 46 -30.69 28.67 6.80
C ALA A 46 -29.20 28.37 7.03
N ILE A 47 -28.79 27.10 6.98
CA ILE A 47 -27.37 26.70 7.09
C ILE A 47 -26.56 27.20 5.88
N GLN A 48 -27.06 27.04 4.65
CA GLN A 48 -26.37 27.52 3.44
C GLN A 48 -26.22 29.05 3.43
N THR A 49 -27.25 29.80 3.83
CA THR A 49 -27.18 31.26 3.94
C THR A 49 -26.31 31.73 5.10
N PHE A 50 -26.26 31.01 6.22
CA PHE A 50 -25.33 31.27 7.32
C PHE A 50 -23.88 31.07 6.88
N VAL A 51 -23.56 29.94 6.25
CA VAL A 51 -22.21 29.65 5.70
C VAL A 51 -21.80 30.67 4.65
N ALA A 52 -22.70 31.04 3.73
CA ALA A 52 -22.44 32.07 2.72
C ALA A 52 -22.27 33.48 3.33
N ARG A 53 -22.90 33.77 4.47
CA ARG A 53 -22.74 35.04 5.21
C ARG A 53 -21.43 35.07 5.99
N GLN A 54 -21.01 33.95 6.58
CA GLN A 54 -19.72 33.82 7.25
C GLN A 54 -18.56 33.96 6.25
N ALA A 55 -18.64 33.25 5.10
CA ALA A 55 -17.69 33.38 3.99
C ALA A 55 -17.67 34.77 3.32
N ARG A 56 -18.64 35.65 3.58
CA ARG A 56 -18.59 37.09 3.23
C ARG A 56 -17.90 37.93 4.30
N ASN A 57 -18.12 37.66 5.58
CA ASN A 57 -17.47 38.37 6.68
C ASN A 57 -15.96 38.07 6.74
N ASP A 58 -15.55 36.81 6.55
CA ASP A 58 -14.14 36.39 6.52
C ASP A 58 -13.33 37.02 5.37
N LYS A 59 -14.01 37.71 4.45
CA LYS A 59 -13.41 38.46 3.32
C LYS A 59 -13.34 39.97 3.54
N LEU A 60 -13.73 40.50 4.70
CA LEU A 60 -13.84 41.94 4.95
C LEU A 60 -13.03 42.48 6.15
N THR A 61 -12.33 41.64 6.92
CA THR A 61 -11.50 42.08 8.07
C THR A 61 -10.09 41.47 8.04
N GLY A 62 -9.08 42.31 7.82
CA GLY A 62 -7.68 41.89 7.82
C GLY A 62 -6.88 42.44 8.99
N LEU A 63 -6.61 41.58 10.00
CA LEU A 63 -5.59 41.73 11.06
C LEU A 63 -5.76 42.90 12.07
N PRO A 64 -5.11 42.86 13.26
CA PRO A 64 -4.65 41.71 14.06
C PRO A 64 -5.13 41.74 15.54
N HIS A 65 -4.82 40.65 16.27
CA HIS A 65 -4.74 40.53 17.74
C HIS A 65 -5.94 40.91 18.64
N LEU A 66 -6.46 39.89 19.35
CA LEU A 66 -6.64 39.96 20.81
C LEU A 66 -6.70 38.54 21.43
N ARG A 67 -6.16 38.37 22.65
CA ARG A 67 -6.31 37.15 23.46
C ARG A 67 -7.66 37.19 24.18
N PHE A 68 -8.39 36.08 24.25
CA PHE A 68 -9.30 35.83 25.37
C PHE A 68 -9.34 34.34 25.74
N THR A 69 -9.15 34.08 27.04
CA THR A 69 -9.37 32.76 27.68
C THR A 69 -10.77 32.72 28.27
N VAL A 70 -11.54 31.66 27.97
CA VAL A 70 -12.75 31.30 28.70
C VAL A 70 -12.70 29.81 29.04
N ASN A 71 -13.08 29.46 30.28
CA ASN A 71 -13.00 28.11 30.81
C ASN A 71 -14.26 27.79 31.63
N LYS A 72 -14.99 26.74 31.24
CA LYS A 72 -15.93 25.90 32.02
C LYS A 72 -16.36 24.76 31.08
N LYS A 73 -16.19 23.47 31.42
CA LYS A 73 -16.91 22.71 32.46
C LYS A 73 -18.43 22.82 32.35
N HIS A 74 -19.08 21.86 31.67
CA HIS A 74 -19.77 20.74 32.34
C HIS A 74 -20.31 19.71 31.32
N LEU A 75 -20.24 18.42 31.70
CA LEU A 75 -21.07 17.25 31.31
C LEU A 75 -20.22 15.97 31.17
N LEU A 76 -20.16 15.21 32.27
CA LEU A 76 -19.90 13.77 32.34
C LEU A 76 -21.06 13.15 33.15
N PRO A 77 -21.42 11.89 32.89
CA PRO A 77 -21.08 10.79 33.82
C PRO A 77 -19.93 9.91 33.26
N VAL A 78 -18.94 9.39 34.00
CA VAL A 78 -18.96 8.56 35.25
C VAL A 78 -19.53 7.17 34.92
N TRP A 79 -18.87 6.03 35.18
CA TRP A 79 -17.83 5.68 36.19
C TRP A 79 -16.36 5.71 35.64
N GLU A 80 -15.23 5.76 36.39
CA GLU A 80 -14.85 5.45 37.80
C GLU A 80 -14.67 3.95 38.14
N ASP A 81 -13.74 3.48 38.99
CA ASP A 81 -12.42 3.97 39.46
C ASP A 81 -11.60 2.71 39.88
N PHE A 82 -10.32 2.65 40.27
CA PHE A 82 -9.25 3.63 40.57
C PHE A 82 -7.91 3.06 39.98
N HIS A 83 -6.65 3.34 40.33
CA HIS A 83 -5.89 4.01 41.43
C HIS A 83 -4.72 4.81 40.81
N SER A 84 -4.29 5.96 41.35
CA SER A 84 -3.25 6.17 42.40
C SER A 84 -1.89 5.47 42.16
N LYS A 85 -0.71 6.15 42.27
CA LYS A 85 -0.42 7.53 42.75
C LYS A 85 1.03 7.99 42.46
N SER A 86 1.23 9.28 42.16
CA SER A 86 2.52 10.04 42.29
C SER A 86 3.71 9.61 41.39
N SER A 87 4.79 10.39 41.19
CA SER A 87 5.16 11.73 41.71
C SER A 87 6.11 12.52 40.79
N LEU A 88 5.94 13.85 40.79
CA LEU A 88 6.96 14.94 40.71
C LEU A 88 8.05 14.99 39.62
N ALA A 89 8.22 16.21 39.09
CA ALA A 89 9.19 16.59 38.06
C ALA A 89 10.59 16.91 38.61
N VAL A 90 11.57 16.93 37.70
CA VAL A 90 12.82 17.69 37.83
C VAL A 90 12.96 18.63 36.61
N LYS A 91 13.33 19.89 36.87
CA LYS A 91 13.89 20.81 35.87
C LYS A 91 15.39 20.89 36.08
N GLN A 92 16.15 20.99 34.99
CA GLN A 92 17.45 21.66 34.99
C GLN A 92 17.64 22.39 33.65
N ASP A 93 18.58 23.34 33.61
CA ASP A 93 18.48 24.51 32.72
C ASP A 93 19.85 24.96 32.17
N MET A 94 19.80 25.67 31.04
CA MET A 94 20.80 26.59 30.48
C MET A 94 22.20 26.12 30.00
N SER A 95 22.77 27.01 29.15
CA SER A 95 24.16 27.16 28.70
C SER A 95 24.73 26.07 27.76
N SER A 96 24.90 26.23 26.44
CA SER A 96 25.30 27.34 25.55
C SER A 96 26.81 27.61 25.45
N LEU A 97 27.35 27.51 24.23
CA LEU A 97 28.60 28.15 23.79
C LEU A 97 28.63 28.24 22.24
N GLN A 98 29.26 29.28 21.69
CA GLN A 98 29.29 29.59 20.26
C GLN A 98 30.74 29.74 19.75
N THR A 99 31.01 29.21 18.55
CA THR A 99 32.07 29.68 17.63
C THR A 99 31.62 29.31 16.21
N GLU A 100 31.10 30.22 15.38
CA GLU A 100 31.79 31.23 14.55
C GLU A 100 32.71 30.68 13.43
N ARG A 101 32.33 30.98 12.16
CA ARG A 101 33.19 31.26 10.97
C ARG A 101 34.00 30.09 10.35
N THR A 102 34.37 30.07 9.05
CA THR A 102 33.97 30.90 7.87
C THR A 102 34.13 30.11 6.56
N ALA A 103 33.21 30.35 5.63
CA ALA A 103 33.37 30.69 4.20
C ALA A 103 34.39 29.99 3.23
N ASP A 104 33.90 29.90 1.98
CA ASP A 104 34.58 30.01 0.67
C ASP A 104 35.33 28.85 -0.02
N LEU A 105 34.67 28.39 -1.10
CA LEU A 105 35.14 28.30 -2.50
C LEU A 105 36.47 27.59 -2.81
N HIS A 106 36.40 26.52 -3.61
CA HIS A 106 36.61 26.63 -5.07
C HIS A 106 36.32 25.32 -5.84
N HIS A 107 35.81 25.45 -7.07
CA HIS A 107 35.88 24.42 -8.13
C HIS A 107 37.04 24.77 -9.08
N PRO A 108 37.66 23.78 -9.74
CA PRO A 108 37.36 23.62 -11.17
C PRO A 108 37.14 22.15 -11.59
N SER A 109 37.00 21.94 -12.90
CA SER A 109 36.53 20.70 -13.54
C SER A 109 37.66 19.78 -14.03
N GLY A 110 37.37 18.48 -14.07
CA GLY A 110 38.17 17.49 -14.81
C GLY A 110 37.26 16.48 -15.50
N ARG A 111 37.41 16.29 -16.82
CA ARG A 111 36.78 15.17 -17.54
C ARG A 111 37.72 13.97 -17.49
N TYR A 112 37.26 12.83 -16.99
CA TYR A 112 37.87 11.54 -17.29
C TYR A 112 36.81 10.49 -17.60
N VAL A 113 37.06 9.71 -18.65
CA VAL A 113 36.25 8.55 -19.01
C VAL A 113 37.01 7.30 -18.59
N LYS A 114 36.48 6.53 -17.63
CA LYS A 114 36.77 5.10 -17.54
C LYS A 114 35.70 4.31 -16.80
N GLN A 115 35.80 3.00 -16.97
CA GLN A 115 34.84 1.95 -16.70
C GLN A 115 35.43 1.04 -15.61
N SER A 116 34.71 0.78 -14.52
CA SER A 116 34.92 -0.37 -13.60
C SER A 116 33.83 -0.47 -12.52
N ASP A 117 33.00 -1.50 -12.65
CA ASP A 117 32.77 -2.59 -11.69
C ASP A 117 32.41 -2.39 -10.20
N ASN A 118 31.58 -3.32 -9.72
CA ASN A 118 31.05 -3.41 -8.37
C ASN A 118 32.12 -3.70 -7.30
N ILE A 119 32.35 -2.76 -6.36
CA ILE A 119 33.03 -3.05 -5.09
C ILE A 119 32.25 -2.43 -3.91
N LEU A 120 31.07 -3.00 -3.58
CA LEU A 120 30.42 -2.75 -2.27
C LEU A 120 29.51 -3.91 -1.79
N SER A 121 29.92 -5.17 -2.03
CA SER A 121 29.22 -6.36 -1.53
C SER A 121 30.19 -7.40 -0.94
N ARG A 122 31.27 -6.95 -0.30
CA ARG A 122 32.38 -7.83 0.14
C ARG A 122 33.00 -7.43 1.49
N LYS A 123 32.17 -6.89 2.40
CA LYS A 123 32.61 -6.47 3.75
C LYS A 123 31.53 -6.67 4.82
N VAL A 124 30.86 -7.82 4.74
CA VAL A 124 29.90 -8.33 5.74
C VAL A 124 30.33 -9.73 6.23
N ASP A 125 31.09 -10.47 5.43
CA ASP A 125 31.49 -11.87 5.70
C ASP A 125 32.71 -12.02 6.63
N GLU A 126 33.21 -10.93 7.23
CA GLU A 126 34.51 -10.87 7.93
C GLU A 126 34.36 -10.70 9.47
N ILE A 127 33.17 -10.90 10.03
CA ILE A 127 32.92 -10.86 11.50
C ILE A 127 31.94 -11.97 11.94
N PHE A 128 32.17 -13.24 11.56
CA PHE A 128 31.53 -14.42 12.18
C PHE A 128 32.32 -15.73 11.93
N SER A 129 33.61 -15.75 12.29
CA SER A 129 34.48 -16.91 12.10
C SER A 129 35.64 -16.97 13.12
N LEU A 130 35.27 -16.93 14.41
CA LEU A 130 36.18 -17.24 15.54
C LEU A 130 35.46 -18.13 16.56
N ASP A 131 35.33 -19.42 16.26
CA ASP A 131 35.81 -20.49 17.15
C ASP A 131 35.72 -21.87 16.48
N MET A 132 36.51 -22.82 16.99
CA MET A 132 36.74 -24.19 16.50
C MET A 132 37.51 -24.34 15.17
N ASP A 133 38.82 -24.55 15.29
CA ASP A 133 39.40 -25.78 14.73
C ASP A 133 40.68 -26.22 15.47
N SER A 134 40.77 -27.50 15.82
CA SER A 134 42.02 -28.13 16.27
C SER A 134 42.02 -29.64 15.97
N GLN A 135 42.38 -29.95 14.72
CA GLN A 135 43.54 -30.79 14.38
C GLN A 135 43.55 -32.26 14.85
N ILE A 136 43.48 -33.18 13.88
CA ILE A 136 44.09 -34.52 13.94
C ILE A 136 44.90 -34.72 12.65
N GLU A 137 46.06 -35.38 12.76
CA GLU A 137 47.15 -35.33 11.79
C GLU A 137 46.97 -36.14 10.48
N GLU A 138 47.81 -35.78 9.50
CA GLU A 138 48.01 -36.47 8.23
C GLU A 138 48.74 -37.83 8.41
N ARG A 139 48.29 -38.88 7.71
CA ARG A 139 49.17 -40.00 7.31
C ARG A 139 48.83 -40.57 5.93
N LYS A 140 49.77 -41.34 5.38
CA LYS A 140 50.00 -41.53 3.94
C LYS A 140 50.29 -43.00 3.61
N HIS A 141 50.11 -43.35 2.32
CA HIS A 141 50.61 -44.53 1.59
C HIS A 141 49.82 -45.86 1.62
N LEU A 142 49.22 -46.15 0.45
CA LEU A 142 49.40 -47.38 -0.37
C LEU A 142 48.86 -48.75 0.15
N PRO A 143 48.68 -49.78 -0.73
CA PRO A 143 47.35 -50.38 -0.86
C PRO A 143 47.32 -51.93 -0.93
N ASN A 144 46.16 -52.44 -1.40
CA ASN A 144 45.92 -53.60 -2.28
C ASN A 144 45.07 -54.76 -1.70
N ASP A 145 44.36 -55.41 -2.63
CA ASP A 145 43.68 -56.73 -2.58
C ASP A 145 42.57 -57.03 -1.55
N GLY A 146 41.67 -57.94 -1.95
CA GLY A 146 41.06 -58.88 -0.99
C GLY A 146 39.54 -59.13 -1.09
N TYR A 147 39.14 -60.01 -2.01
CA TYR A 147 37.86 -60.70 -2.13
C TYR A 147 36.96 -60.86 -0.86
N GLU A 148 35.71 -60.41 -1.01
CA GLU A 148 34.48 -61.24 -1.08
C GLU A 148 34.18 -62.34 -0.01
N THR A 149 32.91 -62.35 0.45
CA THR A 149 32.25 -63.38 1.32
C THR A 149 32.73 -63.48 2.79
N GLY A 150 31.93 -63.93 3.76
CA GLY A 150 30.48 -64.18 3.76
C GLY A 150 30.00 -64.97 5.00
N PHE A 151 28.75 -64.72 5.46
CA PHE A 151 28.03 -65.41 6.56
C PHE A 151 28.62 -65.31 7.99
N GLY A 152 27.75 -65.38 9.03
CA GLY A 152 28.21 -65.39 10.43
C GLY A 152 27.25 -64.92 11.55
N LEU A 153 25.97 -65.29 11.55
CA LEU A 153 25.19 -65.36 12.82
C LEU A 153 25.58 -66.69 13.51
N PRO A 154 25.82 -66.70 14.84
CA PRO A 154 24.80 -66.49 15.89
C PRO A 154 25.29 -65.57 17.03
N GLY A 155 24.57 -65.31 18.12
CA GLY A 155 23.19 -65.65 18.51
C GLY A 155 22.94 -65.40 20.01
N SER A 156 21.66 -65.38 20.39
CA SER A 156 21.12 -65.07 21.73
C SER A 156 21.92 -65.53 22.96
N LEU A 157 21.96 -64.69 23.99
CA LEU A 157 21.74 -65.14 25.37
C LEU A 157 20.97 -64.08 26.18
N VAL A 158 20.00 -64.54 26.96
CA VAL A 158 19.10 -63.73 27.80
C VAL A 158 19.54 -63.84 29.25
N HIS A 159 19.44 -62.76 30.03
CA HIS A 159 19.28 -62.90 31.48
C HIS A 159 18.31 -61.86 32.06
N HIS A 160 17.25 -62.36 32.72
CA HIS A 160 16.42 -61.56 33.61
C HIS A 160 17.14 -61.33 34.95
N SER A 161 16.89 -60.19 35.57
CA SER A 161 16.76 -60.09 37.02
C SER A 161 15.75 -58.99 37.37
N THR A 162 15.00 -59.17 38.47
CA THR A 162 13.94 -58.24 38.90
C THR A 162 14.16 -57.81 40.34
N ARG A 163 13.77 -56.57 40.69
CA ARG A 163 13.38 -56.27 42.07
C ARG A 163 12.43 -55.07 42.19
N LYS A 164 11.57 -55.18 43.21
CA LYS A 164 10.72 -54.13 43.79
C LYS A 164 11.66 -53.06 44.41
N GLY A 165 11.33 -51.78 44.52
CA GLY A 165 10.05 -51.09 44.32
C GLY A 165 9.57 -50.47 45.64
N LEU A 166 9.46 -49.14 45.71
CA LEU A 166 8.95 -48.39 46.87
C LEU A 166 8.31 -47.06 46.43
N THR A 167 7.37 -46.53 47.23
CA THR A 167 6.54 -45.36 46.89
C THR A 167 6.93 -44.10 47.66
N ALA A 168 6.95 -42.94 46.99
CA ALA A 168 6.89 -41.63 47.62
C ALA A 168 6.19 -40.63 46.69
N ASP A 169 5.00 -40.14 47.06
CA ASP A 169 4.28 -39.11 46.32
C ASP A 169 4.80 -37.71 46.71
N LYS A 170 5.22 -36.93 45.70
CA LYS A 170 5.37 -35.48 45.79
C LYS A 170 4.87 -34.84 44.50
N ARG A 171 3.64 -34.33 44.54
CA ARG A 171 3.09 -33.44 43.51
C ARG A 171 4.03 -32.26 43.25
N LEU A 172 4.58 -32.20 42.04
CA LEU A 172 5.14 -30.97 41.47
C LEU A 172 4.43 -30.71 40.15
N PHE A 173 3.86 -29.51 39.99
CA PHE A 173 3.13 -29.15 38.77
C PHE A 173 4.10 -29.09 37.58
N ARG A 174 4.02 -30.07 36.67
CA ARG A 174 4.71 -30.03 35.38
C ARG A 174 3.85 -29.31 34.35
N THR A 175 4.38 -28.23 33.78
CA THR A 175 3.88 -27.63 32.55
C THR A 175 4.07 -28.61 31.37
N PRO A 176 3.13 -28.70 30.41
CA PRO A 176 3.31 -29.58 29.24
C PRO A 176 4.34 -29.01 28.26
N THR A 177 5.40 -29.76 27.97
CA THR A 177 6.38 -29.40 26.92
C THR A 177 5.82 -29.72 25.52
N PRO A 178 6.00 -28.84 24.52
CA PRO A 178 5.38 -28.99 23.20
C PRO A 178 6.15 -29.98 22.30
N SER A 179 6.09 -31.28 22.62
CA SER A 179 6.74 -32.34 21.82
C SER A 179 5.86 -33.56 21.50
N SER A 180 4.63 -33.63 22.04
CA SER A 180 3.70 -34.75 21.82
C SER A 180 2.92 -34.68 20.50
N PHE A 181 2.70 -33.48 19.95
CA PHE A 181 1.87 -33.28 18.74
C PHE A 181 2.54 -33.64 17.41
N LEU A 182 3.85 -33.86 17.38
CA LEU A 182 4.62 -34.07 16.15
C LEU A 182 4.87 -35.54 15.78
N LYS A 183 4.40 -36.52 16.57
CA LYS A 183 4.82 -37.93 16.44
C LYS A 183 3.79 -38.91 15.85
N THR A 184 2.58 -38.45 15.50
CA THR A 184 1.45 -39.35 15.17
C THR A 184 1.03 -39.31 13.68
N HIS A 185 1.88 -38.81 12.78
CA HIS A 185 1.61 -38.76 11.32
C HIS A 185 2.79 -39.18 10.44
N ILE A 186 3.71 -40.00 10.97
CA ILE A 186 4.84 -40.59 10.21
C ILE A 186 4.79 -42.11 10.31
N HIS A 187 3.76 -42.75 9.75
CA HIS A 187 3.78 -44.20 9.51
C HIS A 187 2.88 -44.73 8.36
N SER A 188 2.81 -44.01 7.25
CA SER A 188 2.57 -44.64 5.94
C SER A 188 3.03 -43.72 4.80
N LEU A 189 4.33 -43.76 4.49
CA LEU A 189 4.89 -43.19 3.27
C LEU A 189 5.43 -44.31 2.39
N HIS A 190 4.50 -45.05 1.79
CA HIS A 190 4.78 -45.69 0.51
C HIS A 190 5.10 -44.55 -0.47
N ILE A 191 6.29 -44.54 -1.08
CA ILE A 191 6.72 -43.45 -1.96
C ILE A 191 6.08 -43.63 -3.34
N GLU A 192 4.78 -43.40 -3.42
CA GLU A 192 4.21 -42.88 -4.66
C GLU A 192 4.86 -41.52 -4.95
N LYS A 193 5.26 -41.31 -6.21
CA LYS A 193 5.57 -39.95 -6.68
C LYS A 193 4.27 -39.17 -6.77
N THR A 194 3.82 -38.60 -5.65
CA THR A 194 2.65 -37.72 -5.60
C THR A 194 2.90 -36.53 -6.52
N THR A 195 2.34 -36.57 -7.73
CA THR A 195 2.54 -35.56 -8.76
C THR A 195 1.86 -34.27 -8.35
N CYS A 196 2.63 -33.35 -7.74
CA CYS A 196 2.07 -32.09 -7.27
C CYS A 196 1.51 -31.30 -8.46
N ARG A 197 0.25 -30.91 -8.35
CA ARG A 197 -0.47 -30.19 -9.40
C ARG A 197 -0.27 -28.67 -9.22
N PRO A 198 -0.02 -27.91 -10.30
CA PRO A 198 0.10 -26.45 -10.23
C PRO A 198 -1.11 -25.84 -9.53
N LYS A 199 -0.86 -25.03 -8.50
CA LYS A 199 -1.91 -24.32 -7.77
C LYS A 199 -2.38 -23.11 -8.59
N SER A 200 -3.70 -22.95 -8.70
CA SER A 200 -4.34 -21.83 -9.39
C SER A 200 -5.20 -20.97 -8.45
N HIS A 201 -5.61 -21.48 -7.29
CA HIS A 201 -6.37 -20.74 -6.29
C HIS A 201 -5.39 -20.09 -5.30
N ILE A 202 -5.21 -18.77 -5.42
CA ILE A 202 -4.10 -18.03 -4.80
C ILE A 202 -4.60 -16.71 -4.21
N VAL A 203 -4.26 -16.46 -2.94
CA VAL A 203 -4.28 -15.15 -2.31
C VAL A 203 -2.84 -14.72 -2.06
N PHE A 204 -2.47 -13.58 -2.62
CA PHE A 204 -1.26 -12.85 -2.26
C PHE A 204 -1.66 -11.59 -1.51
N LEU A 205 -1.35 -11.52 -0.21
CA LEU A 205 -1.46 -10.25 0.49
C LEU A 205 -0.29 -9.36 0.05
N LYS A 206 -0.60 -8.38 -0.80
CA LYS A 206 0.34 -7.39 -1.31
C LYS A 206 0.62 -6.33 -0.25
N THR A 207 1.74 -6.48 0.43
CA THR A 207 2.28 -5.50 1.41
C THR A 207 2.98 -4.32 0.71
N HIS A 208 3.16 -3.20 1.42
CA HIS A 208 3.75 -1.98 0.88
C HIS A 208 5.29 -1.96 0.90
N LYS A 209 5.91 -1.54 -0.22
CA LYS A 209 7.38 -1.34 -0.40
C LYS A 209 8.28 -2.58 -0.23
N THR A 210 7.68 -3.78 -0.24
CA THR A 210 8.26 -5.14 -0.14
C THR A 210 8.51 -5.82 -1.50
N ALA A 211 8.92 -5.06 -2.54
CA ALA A 211 9.02 -5.52 -3.94
C ALA A 211 7.74 -6.15 -4.55
N SER A 212 6.60 -6.06 -3.86
CA SER A 212 5.37 -6.82 -4.10
C SER A 212 4.67 -6.55 -5.44
N SER A 213 4.91 -5.41 -6.09
CA SER A 213 4.46 -5.15 -7.47
C SER A 213 5.08 -6.12 -8.50
N THR A 214 6.26 -6.66 -8.24
CA THR A 214 6.90 -7.68 -9.09
C THR A 214 6.17 -9.03 -8.98
N ILE A 215 5.77 -9.42 -7.76
CA ILE A 215 4.98 -10.63 -7.51
C ILE A 215 3.58 -10.50 -8.11
N LEU A 216 2.95 -9.33 -8.01
CA LEU A 216 1.69 -9.05 -8.69
C LEU A 216 1.79 -9.25 -10.21
N ASN A 217 2.88 -8.83 -10.86
CA ASN A 217 3.10 -9.06 -12.30
C ASN A 217 3.27 -10.56 -12.63
N ILE A 218 3.98 -11.33 -11.80
CA ILE A 218 4.08 -12.80 -11.91
C ILE A 218 2.68 -13.44 -11.87
N LEU A 219 1.87 -13.10 -10.87
CA LEU A 219 0.53 -13.66 -10.68
C LEU A 219 -0.43 -13.26 -11.82
N TYR A 220 -0.36 -12.01 -12.28
CA TYR A 220 -1.12 -11.53 -13.43
C TYR A 220 -0.76 -12.29 -14.72
N ARG A 221 0.53 -12.51 -15.00
CA ARG A 221 0.98 -13.30 -16.16
C ARG A 221 0.57 -14.77 -16.07
N TYR A 222 0.72 -15.40 -14.90
CA TYR A 222 0.31 -16.79 -14.70
C TYR A 222 -1.19 -16.99 -14.95
N GLY A 223 -2.03 -16.09 -14.41
CA GLY A 223 -3.47 -16.18 -14.59
C GLY A 223 -3.95 -15.80 -16.00
N GLU A 224 -3.40 -14.72 -16.59
CA GLU A 224 -3.77 -14.30 -17.96
C GLU A 224 -3.45 -15.37 -18.99
N SER A 225 -2.26 -15.98 -18.91
CA SER A 225 -1.84 -17.06 -19.82
C SER A 225 -2.67 -18.35 -19.71
N ARG A 226 -3.46 -18.48 -18.64
CA ARG A 226 -4.31 -19.64 -18.32
C ARG A 226 -5.80 -19.31 -18.28
N ASN A 227 -6.19 -18.10 -18.70
CA ASN A 227 -7.56 -17.58 -18.66
C ASN A 227 -8.23 -17.67 -17.26
N LEU A 228 -7.44 -17.53 -16.18
CA LEU A 228 -7.93 -17.57 -14.81
C LEU A 228 -8.64 -16.26 -14.43
N THR A 229 -9.66 -16.36 -13.57
CA THR A 229 -10.40 -15.19 -13.07
C THR A 229 -9.68 -14.52 -11.89
N PHE A 230 -9.65 -13.20 -11.92
CA PHE A 230 -9.04 -12.36 -10.89
C PHE A 230 -10.09 -11.67 -10.02
N ALA A 231 -9.84 -11.61 -8.72
CA ALA A 231 -10.62 -10.83 -7.75
C ALA A 231 -10.21 -9.35 -7.82
N LEU A 232 -10.53 -8.71 -8.94
CA LEU A 232 -10.19 -7.31 -9.24
C LEU A 232 -11.10 -6.34 -8.48
N PRO A 233 -10.64 -5.11 -8.19
CA PRO A 233 -11.48 -4.11 -7.52
C PRO A 233 -12.71 -3.71 -8.34
N LEU A 234 -13.83 -3.54 -7.63
CA LEU A 234 -15.09 -2.97 -8.13
C LEU A 234 -14.83 -1.67 -8.93
N ASN A 235 -15.63 -1.39 -9.95
CA ASN A 235 -15.64 -0.09 -10.66
C ASN A 235 -14.28 0.42 -11.19
N LYS A 236 -13.32 -0.47 -11.48
CA LYS A 236 -11.95 -0.12 -11.91
C LYS A 236 -11.13 0.70 -10.90
N HIS A 237 -11.40 0.54 -9.60
CA HIS A 237 -10.47 1.05 -8.57
C HIS A 237 -9.09 0.38 -8.68
N SER A 238 -8.03 1.07 -8.25
CA SER A 238 -6.64 0.55 -8.29
C SER A 238 -6.32 -0.43 -7.14
N GLN A 239 -7.09 -0.36 -6.06
CA GLN A 239 -6.92 -1.14 -4.83
C GLN A 239 -8.28 -1.59 -4.32
N LEU A 240 -8.32 -2.63 -3.47
CA LEU A 240 -9.53 -3.19 -2.89
C LEU A 240 -10.02 -2.34 -1.69
N PHE A 241 -10.27 -1.06 -1.95
CA PHE A 241 -10.74 -0.03 -0.99
C PHE A 241 -9.88 0.11 0.28
N TYR A 242 -8.59 -0.20 0.15
CA TYR A 242 -7.56 0.19 1.10
C TYR A 242 -7.63 1.72 1.36
N PRO A 243 -7.50 2.23 2.60
CA PRO A 243 -7.03 1.55 3.81
C PRO A 243 -8.13 0.90 4.67
N PHE A 244 -9.38 0.85 4.21
CA PHE A 244 -10.43 0.15 4.94
C PHE A 244 -10.17 -1.37 4.96
N PHE A 245 -10.59 -2.02 6.03
CA PHE A 245 -10.60 -3.49 6.11
C PHE A 245 -11.31 -4.09 4.90
N PHE A 246 -10.66 -5.05 4.25
CA PHE A 246 -11.23 -5.72 3.09
C PHE A 246 -12.62 -6.29 3.41
N ALA A 247 -13.58 -6.05 2.51
CA ALA A 247 -14.93 -6.60 2.53
C ALA A 247 -15.23 -7.24 1.17
N SER A 248 -15.95 -8.37 1.14
CA SER A 248 -16.10 -9.17 -0.08
C SER A 248 -16.77 -8.42 -1.25
N HIS A 249 -17.59 -7.41 -0.96
CA HIS A 249 -18.26 -6.57 -1.97
C HIS A 249 -17.35 -5.54 -2.65
N PHE A 250 -16.08 -5.42 -2.25
CA PHE A 250 -15.07 -4.60 -2.92
C PHE A 250 -14.50 -5.24 -4.19
N VAL A 251 -14.83 -6.51 -4.45
CA VAL A 251 -14.41 -7.25 -5.65
C VAL A 251 -15.51 -7.19 -6.72
N GLU A 252 -15.11 -6.86 -7.94
CA GLU A 252 -16.02 -6.81 -9.09
C GLU A 252 -16.63 -8.19 -9.38
N GLY A 253 -17.93 -8.23 -9.65
CA GLY A 253 -18.66 -9.46 -9.91
C GLY A 253 -19.10 -10.29 -8.70
N VAL A 254 -18.67 -9.98 -7.47
CA VAL A 254 -19.15 -10.69 -6.25
C VAL A 254 -20.61 -10.36 -5.97
N SER A 255 -20.94 -9.08 -5.82
CA SER A 255 -22.30 -8.64 -5.45
C SER A 255 -23.35 -8.96 -6.52
N SER A 256 -22.95 -8.92 -7.79
CA SER A 256 -23.79 -9.27 -8.94
C SER A 256 -23.77 -10.76 -9.29
N ARG A 257 -22.89 -11.56 -8.65
CA ARG A 257 -22.64 -12.98 -8.93
C ARG A 257 -22.29 -13.29 -10.40
N SER A 258 -21.70 -12.32 -11.12
CA SER A 258 -21.31 -12.50 -12.52
C SER A 258 -20.07 -13.37 -12.69
N VAL A 259 -19.25 -13.49 -11.65
CA VAL A 259 -18.13 -14.44 -11.56
C VAL A 259 -18.52 -15.56 -10.60
N ARG A 260 -18.43 -16.82 -11.05
CA ARG A 260 -18.78 -18.00 -10.25
C ARG A 260 -17.70 -18.41 -9.25
N GLU A 261 -16.45 -18.23 -9.63
CA GLU A 261 -15.26 -18.66 -8.88
C GLU A 261 -14.10 -17.70 -9.19
N PHE A 262 -13.31 -17.36 -8.17
CA PHE A 262 -12.14 -16.49 -8.29
C PHE A 262 -10.87 -17.30 -8.04
N HIS A 263 -9.94 -17.25 -9.00
CA HIS A 263 -8.70 -17.99 -8.92
C HIS A 263 -7.61 -17.18 -8.20
N ILE A 264 -7.38 -15.92 -8.60
CA ILE A 264 -6.25 -15.11 -8.09
C ILE A 264 -6.73 -13.80 -7.45
N MET A 265 -6.25 -13.52 -6.25
CA MET A 265 -6.47 -12.27 -5.52
C MET A 265 -5.14 -11.69 -5.04
N CYS A 266 -4.73 -10.55 -5.59
CA CYS A 266 -3.38 -10.00 -5.37
C CYS A 266 -3.26 -8.46 -5.39
N ASN A 267 -4.35 -7.71 -5.61
CA ASN A 267 -4.34 -6.25 -5.46
C ASN A 267 -4.24 -5.84 -3.97
N HIS A 268 -3.72 -4.64 -3.70
CA HIS A 268 -3.61 -4.12 -2.33
C HIS A 268 -4.98 -4.11 -1.62
N MET A 269 -4.99 -4.56 -0.36
CA MET A 269 -6.12 -4.59 0.55
C MET A 269 -5.60 -4.47 1.99
N ARG A 270 -6.41 -4.01 2.95
CA ARG A 270 -6.12 -4.25 4.38
C ARG A 270 -6.73 -5.60 4.74
N PHE A 271 -5.91 -6.57 5.12
CA PHE A 271 -6.34 -7.96 5.17
C PHE A 271 -7.46 -8.22 6.19
N LYS A 272 -8.37 -9.13 5.84
CA LYS A 272 -9.40 -9.66 6.74
C LYS A 272 -9.81 -11.07 6.31
N LYS A 273 -9.25 -12.10 6.95
CA LYS A 273 -9.43 -13.51 6.60
C LYS A 273 -10.90 -13.91 6.37
N SER A 274 -11.81 -13.45 7.23
CA SER A 274 -13.25 -13.75 7.17
C SER A 274 -13.96 -13.21 5.94
N GLU A 275 -13.42 -12.17 5.30
CA GLU A 275 -14.01 -11.56 4.10
C GLU A 275 -13.37 -12.11 2.83
N VAL A 276 -12.06 -12.38 2.84
CA VAL A 276 -11.36 -13.06 1.74
C VAL A 276 -11.92 -14.48 1.54
N ALA A 277 -12.24 -15.18 2.62
CA ALA A 277 -12.88 -16.51 2.58
C ALA A 277 -14.33 -16.52 2.04
N LYS A 278 -14.94 -15.36 1.76
CA LYS A 278 -16.24 -15.26 1.05
C LYS A 278 -16.07 -15.13 -0.47
N VAL A 279 -14.86 -14.82 -0.95
CA VAL A 279 -14.53 -14.61 -2.36
C VAL A 279 -13.74 -15.81 -2.91
N MET A 280 -12.82 -16.34 -2.10
CA MET A 280 -11.82 -17.31 -2.53
C MET A 280 -12.16 -18.74 -2.08
N PRO A 281 -11.96 -19.77 -2.93
CA PRO A 281 -12.21 -21.17 -2.59
C PRO A 281 -11.50 -21.68 -1.32
N LYS A 282 -12.05 -22.74 -0.70
CA LYS A 282 -11.48 -23.33 0.54
C LYS A 282 -10.05 -23.88 0.37
N ASN A 283 -9.67 -24.27 -0.85
CA ASN A 283 -8.33 -24.80 -1.18
C ASN A 283 -7.33 -23.72 -1.65
N THR A 284 -7.67 -22.43 -1.51
CA THR A 284 -6.78 -21.32 -1.86
C THR A 284 -5.49 -21.34 -1.04
N PHE A 285 -4.36 -21.22 -1.72
CA PHE A 285 -3.05 -21.00 -1.12
C PHE A 285 -2.87 -19.52 -0.76
N TYR A 286 -2.58 -19.23 0.51
CA TYR A 286 -2.40 -17.86 1.01
C TYR A 286 -0.91 -17.61 1.23
N PHE A 287 -0.35 -16.54 0.64
CA PHE A 287 1.03 -16.11 0.89
C PHE A 287 1.17 -14.58 0.93
N SER A 288 2.32 -14.11 1.42
CA SER A 288 2.71 -12.70 1.41
C SER A 288 4.24 -12.56 1.34
N ILE A 289 4.74 -11.33 1.37
CA ILE A 289 6.16 -10.99 1.38
C ILE A 289 6.43 -9.89 2.42
N LEU A 290 7.51 -10.01 3.17
CA LEU A 290 8.00 -8.97 4.07
C LEU A 290 9.30 -8.35 3.54
N ARG A 291 9.76 -7.32 4.22
CA ARG A 291 11.05 -6.66 4.01
C ARG A 291 11.54 -6.12 5.35
N ASN A 292 12.84 -5.97 5.53
CA ASN A 292 13.41 -5.38 6.74
C ASN A 292 12.82 -3.96 6.96
N PRO A 293 12.14 -3.67 8.08
CA PRO A 293 11.50 -2.38 8.34
C PRO A 293 12.45 -1.18 8.24
N VAL A 294 13.74 -1.35 8.55
CA VAL A 294 14.76 -0.30 8.39
C VAL A 294 14.92 0.08 6.93
N ALA A 295 15.16 -0.89 6.06
CA ALA A 295 15.32 -0.68 4.61
C ALA A 295 13.99 -0.32 3.91
N MET A 296 12.85 -0.61 4.56
CA MET A 296 11.52 -0.26 4.08
C MET A 296 11.15 1.19 4.40
N MET A 297 11.43 1.69 5.61
CA MET A 297 11.01 3.01 6.10
C MET A 297 11.60 4.17 5.30
N GLU A 298 12.86 4.10 4.87
CA GLU A 298 13.46 5.11 4.00
C GLU A 298 12.74 5.19 2.63
N SER A 299 12.34 4.04 2.09
CA SER A 299 11.56 3.99 0.85
C SER A 299 10.10 4.42 1.03
N ILE A 300 9.55 4.28 2.24
CA ILE A 300 8.23 4.79 2.64
C ILE A 300 8.27 6.32 2.73
N PHE A 301 9.23 6.89 3.46
CA PHE A 301 9.35 8.33 3.71
C PHE A 301 9.46 9.16 2.41
N ILE A 302 10.31 8.72 1.48
CA ILE A 302 10.50 9.41 0.19
C ILE A 302 9.31 9.21 -0.76
N TYR A 303 8.68 8.02 -0.76
CA TYR A 303 7.53 7.72 -1.63
C TYR A 303 6.24 8.39 -1.14
N TYR A 304 5.95 8.34 0.16
CA TYR A 304 4.75 8.95 0.75
C TYR A 304 4.99 10.39 1.24
N LYS A 305 6.00 11.09 0.71
CA LYS A 305 6.51 12.35 1.27
C LYS A 305 5.46 13.45 1.49
N SER A 306 4.35 13.43 0.75
CA SER A 306 3.24 14.37 0.83
C SER A 306 2.17 14.06 1.89
N ILE A 307 2.23 12.95 2.64
CA ILE A 307 1.23 12.64 3.67
C ILE A 307 1.38 13.53 4.92
N PRO A 308 0.31 13.68 5.75
CA PRO A 308 0.35 14.56 6.92
C PRO A 308 1.52 14.30 7.88
N ALA A 309 1.92 13.05 8.12
CA ALA A 309 3.07 12.69 8.95
C ALA A 309 4.43 13.18 8.38
N PHE A 310 4.62 13.18 7.05
CA PHE A 310 5.93 13.41 6.44
C PHE A 310 6.11 14.78 5.78
N HIS A 311 5.04 15.50 5.43
CA HIS A 311 5.12 16.70 4.59
C HIS A 311 5.88 17.90 5.20
N LYS A 312 6.02 17.96 6.53
CA LYS A 312 6.71 19.06 7.22
C LYS A 312 8.19 18.82 7.50
N ALA A 313 8.57 17.58 7.81
CA ALA A 313 9.97 17.26 8.09
C ALA A 313 10.82 17.44 6.84
N HIS A 314 12.07 17.88 6.96
CA HIS A 314 13.01 17.93 5.85
C HIS A 314 13.74 16.60 5.66
N SER A 315 14.12 15.93 6.75
CA SER A 315 14.81 14.62 6.73
C SER A 315 14.02 13.50 7.45
N LEU A 316 14.45 12.24 7.26
CA LEU A 316 13.86 11.09 7.97
C LEU A 316 14.22 11.12 9.46
N ASP A 317 15.45 11.48 9.82
CA ASP A 317 15.85 11.67 11.22
C ASP A 317 15.02 12.76 11.91
N GLU A 318 14.79 13.90 11.26
CA GLU A 318 13.95 14.97 11.81
C GLU A 318 12.51 14.51 12.06
N PHE A 319 11.95 13.69 11.16
CA PHE A 319 10.67 13.03 11.41
C PHE A 319 10.74 12.11 12.62
N LEU A 320 11.73 11.21 12.68
CA LEU A 320 11.89 10.23 13.77
C LEU A 320 12.01 10.91 15.14
N ASP A 321 12.84 11.95 15.23
CA ASP A 321 13.11 12.73 16.45
C ASP A 321 11.90 13.58 16.89
N ASN A 322 10.93 13.83 15.99
CA ASN A 322 9.71 14.60 16.25
C ASN A 322 8.42 13.79 16.00
N THR A 323 8.50 12.45 15.98
CA THR A 323 7.40 11.52 15.68
C THR A 323 6.14 11.83 16.47
N TRP A 324 6.26 11.91 17.79
CA TRP A 324 5.16 12.19 18.73
C TRP A 324 4.49 13.57 18.55
N ARG A 325 5.11 14.52 17.82
CA ARG A 325 4.52 15.83 17.48
C ARG A 325 3.91 15.89 16.08
N THR A 326 4.30 14.98 15.20
CA THR A 326 4.01 15.02 13.76
C THR A 326 3.09 13.89 13.29
N TYR A 327 3.10 12.77 14.01
CA TYR A 327 2.20 11.65 13.77
C TYR A 327 0.84 11.84 14.45
N ASN A 328 -0.22 11.43 13.75
CA ASN A 328 -1.57 11.27 14.29
C ASN A 328 -2.26 10.21 13.43
N SER A 329 -2.65 9.09 14.05
CA SER A 329 -3.23 7.91 13.38
C SER A 329 -4.59 8.18 12.73
N SER A 330 -5.35 9.14 13.25
CA SER A 330 -6.68 9.54 12.76
C SER A 330 -6.63 10.38 11.48
N LEU A 331 -5.45 10.82 11.03
CA LEU A 331 -5.31 11.59 9.79
C LEU A 331 -5.19 10.68 8.56
N THR A 332 -5.87 11.06 7.48
CA THR A 332 -5.84 10.34 6.20
C THR A 332 -4.42 10.04 5.73
N ASN A 333 -4.17 8.80 5.31
CA ASN A 333 -2.88 8.27 4.85
C ASN A 333 -1.76 8.15 5.90
N ASN A 334 -1.94 8.54 7.16
CA ASN A 334 -0.85 8.41 8.16
C ASN A 334 -0.51 6.97 8.54
N HIS A 335 -1.39 5.99 8.33
CA HIS A 335 -1.08 4.56 8.53
C HIS A 335 0.16 4.09 7.74
N TYR A 336 0.50 4.72 6.61
CA TYR A 336 1.72 4.39 5.85
C TYR A 336 3.02 4.64 6.62
N ALA A 337 3.00 5.48 7.67
CA ALA A 337 4.20 5.96 8.33
C ALA A 337 4.65 5.12 9.54
N HIS A 338 3.88 4.13 9.99
CA HIS A 338 4.08 3.47 11.29
C HIS A 338 3.48 2.07 11.32
N ASN A 339 4.32 1.03 11.51
CA ASN A 339 3.96 -0.40 11.50
C ASN A 339 3.05 -0.81 10.31
N ILE A 340 3.49 -0.49 9.08
CA ILE A 340 2.70 -0.68 7.87
C ILE A 340 2.52 -2.16 7.49
N LEU A 341 3.46 -3.06 7.82
CA LEU A 341 3.25 -4.49 7.59
C LEU A 341 2.11 -4.99 8.48
N ALA A 342 2.15 -4.68 9.78
CA ALA A 342 1.08 -5.01 10.71
C ALA A 342 -0.28 -4.42 10.25
N PHE A 343 -0.28 -3.18 9.74
CA PHE A 343 -1.46 -2.57 9.16
C PHE A 343 -1.99 -3.35 7.93
N ASP A 344 -1.12 -3.71 6.98
CA ASP A 344 -1.47 -4.47 5.77
C ASP A 344 -2.07 -5.85 6.12
N PHE A 345 -1.52 -6.55 7.13
CA PHE A 345 -2.09 -7.80 7.68
C PHE A 345 -3.40 -7.61 8.47
N GLY A 346 -3.86 -6.37 8.67
CA GLY A 346 -5.12 -6.06 9.32
C GLY A 346 -5.04 -5.88 10.84
N PHE A 347 -3.85 -5.88 11.42
CA PHE A 347 -3.68 -5.57 12.85
C PHE A 347 -3.79 -4.07 13.11
N ASP A 348 -3.89 -3.72 14.39
CA ASP A 348 -3.67 -2.34 14.84
C ASP A 348 -2.18 -2.00 14.72
N ASN A 349 -1.86 -0.87 14.09
CA ASN A 349 -0.50 -0.45 13.78
C ASN A 349 0.05 0.56 14.79
N ASN A 350 -0.77 1.06 15.72
CA ASN A 350 -0.48 2.24 16.52
C ASN A 350 0.18 1.89 17.86
N ILE A 351 1.17 1.00 17.80
CA ILE A 351 1.83 0.38 18.96
C ILE A 351 3.25 0.93 19.08
N ALA A 352 3.52 1.56 20.22
CA ALA A 352 4.82 2.14 20.55
C ALA A 352 5.81 1.07 21.05
N ALA A 353 7.11 1.38 21.02
CA ALA A 353 8.17 0.48 21.47
C ALA A 353 8.15 0.19 22.98
N ASP A 354 7.60 1.13 23.74
CA ASP A 354 7.43 1.15 25.20
C ASP A 354 6.00 0.76 25.64
N GLY A 355 5.14 0.35 24.71
CA GLY A 355 3.81 -0.16 25.02
C GLY A 355 3.87 -1.53 25.70
N GLU A 356 3.26 -1.64 26.88
CA GLU A 356 3.23 -2.87 27.70
C GLU A 356 2.66 -4.09 26.96
N ASP A 357 1.80 -3.86 25.96
CA ASP A 357 1.13 -4.90 25.16
C ASP A 357 1.88 -5.29 23.86
N LEU A 358 3.06 -4.72 23.59
CA LEU A 358 3.84 -4.97 22.37
C LEU A 358 4.18 -6.45 22.17
N GLU A 359 4.61 -7.14 23.21
CA GLU A 359 4.97 -8.56 23.15
C GLU A 359 3.75 -9.45 22.87
N GLU A 360 2.61 -9.12 23.50
CA GLU A 360 1.37 -9.86 23.31
C GLU A 360 0.82 -9.66 21.89
N ARG A 361 0.80 -8.41 21.41
CA ARG A 361 0.36 -8.06 20.05
C ARG A 361 1.28 -8.62 18.97
N ALA A 362 2.60 -8.60 19.18
CA ALA A 362 3.55 -9.26 18.27
C ALA A 362 3.29 -10.77 18.22
N SER A 363 3.13 -11.42 19.37
CA SER A 363 2.85 -12.86 19.47
C SER A 363 1.52 -13.24 18.80
N MET A 364 0.45 -12.47 19.05
CA MET A 364 -0.84 -12.64 18.40
C MET A 364 -0.77 -12.43 16.89
N ALA A 365 -0.04 -11.41 16.42
CA ALA A 365 0.13 -11.12 15.00
C ALA A 365 0.87 -12.25 14.28
N ILE A 366 1.99 -12.72 14.85
CA ILE A 366 2.77 -13.85 14.32
C ILE A 366 1.90 -15.11 14.23
N ALA A 367 1.26 -15.52 15.33
CA ALA A 367 0.42 -16.73 15.37
C ALA A 367 -0.78 -16.64 14.40
N ALA A 368 -1.36 -15.45 14.22
CA ALA A 368 -2.42 -15.24 13.24
C ALA A 368 -1.91 -15.33 11.79
N ILE A 369 -0.72 -14.79 11.49
CA ILE A 369 -0.08 -14.90 10.17
C ILE A 369 0.27 -16.37 9.88
N GLU A 370 0.88 -17.10 10.81
CA GLU A 370 1.25 -18.51 10.62
C GLU A 370 0.05 -19.43 10.41
N ARG A 371 -1.08 -19.15 11.09
CA ARG A 371 -2.34 -19.85 10.87
C ARG A 371 -2.95 -19.55 9.49
N ASP A 372 -2.95 -18.28 9.09
CA ASP A 372 -3.73 -17.82 7.93
C ASP A 372 -2.95 -17.84 6.60
N PHE A 373 -1.62 -17.88 6.64
CA PHE A 373 -0.71 -17.86 5.48
C PHE A 373 0.20 -19.09 5.46
N HIS A 374 0.25 -19.78 4.33
CA HIS A 374 1.04 -20.99 4.14
C HIS A 374 2.54 -20.66 4.00
N LEU A 375 2.84 -19.51 3.40
CA LEU A 375 4.19 -19.05 3.07
C LEU A 375 4.31 -17.53 3.25
N ILE A 376 5.40 -17.12 3.87
CA ILE A 376 5.84 -15.72 3.96
C ILE A 376 7.22 -15.66 3.30
N LEU A 377 7.36 -14.77 2.32
CA LEU A 377 8.58 -14.53 1.56
C LEU A 377 9.38 -13.36 2.16
N ILE A 378 10.67 -13.25 1.82
CA ILE A 378 11.56 -12.20 2.33
C ILE A 378 12.18 -11.45 1.14
N SER A 379 12.02 -10.12 1.10
CA SER A 379 12.48 -9.27 -0.02
C SER A 379 14.01 -9.24 -0.17
N GLU A 380 14.72 -9.41 0.93
CA GLU A 380 16.18 -9.50 1.01
C GLU A 380 16.72 -10.76 0.30
N TYR A 381 15.91 -11.83 0.28
CA TYR A 381 16.19 -13.11 -0.39
C TYR A 381 15.19 -13.33 -1.54
N PHE A 382 15.10 -12.35 -2.46
CA PHE A 382 14.01 -12.31 -3.45
C PHE A 382 14.06 -13.48 -4.46
N ASP A 383 15.23 -13.82 -4.99
CA ASP A 383 15.34 -14.91 -5.97
C ASP A 383 15.07 -16.26 -5.31
N GLU A 384 15.62 -16.45 -4.11
CA GLU A 384 15.41 -17.61 -3.24
C GLU A 384 13.92 -17.74 -2.87
N SER A 385 13.26 -16.62 -2.59
CA SER A 385 11.82 -16.52 -2.37
C SER A 385 11.00 -16.89 -3.62
N MET A 386 11.46 -16.57 -4.83
CA MET A 386 10.78 -16.97 -6.07
C MET A 386 10.90 -18.48 -6.33
N ILE A 387 12.05 -19.09 -6.00
CA ILE A 387 12.20 -20.55 -6.02
C ILE A 387 11.32 -21.21 -4.94
N LEU A 388 11.29 -20.68 -3.72
CA LEU A 388 10.44 -21.20 -2.65
C LEU A 388 8.94 -21.12 -3.01
N LEU A 389 8.54 -20.03 -3.68
CA LEU A 389 7.19 -19.85 -4.22
C LEU A 389 6.89 -20.83 -5.38
N LYS A 390 7.83 -21.02 -6.32
CA LYS A 390 7.74 -22.02 -7.39
C LYS A 390 7.44 -23.42 -6.83
N TYR A 391 8.18 -23.84 -5.81
CA TYR A 391 7.97 -25.13 -5.16
C TYR A 391 6.61 -25.19 -4.43
N ALA A 392 6.27 -24.18 -3.63
CA ALA A 392 5.03 -24.18 -2.85
C ALA A 392 3.74 -24.10 -3.71
N LEU A 393 3.81 -23.49 -4.90
CA LEU A 393 2.74 -23.47 -5.90
C LEU A 393 2.81 -24.62 -6.91
N CYS A 394 3.88 -25.42 -6.90
CA CYS A 394 4.18 -26.46 -7.88
C CYS A 394 4.16 -25.95 -9.33
N TRP A 395 4.90 -24.87 -9.57
CA TRP A 395 5.03 -24.18 -10.86
C TRP A 395 6.36 -24.50 -11.57
N ALA A 396 6.46 -24.10 -12.84
CA ALA A 396 7.72 -24.10 -13.59
C ALA A 396 8.55 -22.82 -13.30
N LEU A 397 9.84 -22.82 -13.66
CA LEU A 397 10.75 -21.71 -13.41
C LEU A 397 10.38 -20.46 -14.24
N GLU A 398 9.83 -20.69 -15.42
CA GLU A 398 9.36 -19.72 -16.40
C GLU A 398 8.14 -18.92 -15.92
N GLU A 399 7.41 -19.43 -14.91
CA GLU A 399 6.26 -18.75 -14.33
C GLU A 399 6.70 -17.66 -13.33
N VAL A 400 7.73 -17.94 -12.54
CA VAL A 400 8.24 -17.01 -11.50
C VAL A 400 9.29 -16.02 -12.00
N VAL A 401 9.78 -16.17 -13.24
CA VAL A 401 10.74 -15.21 -13.82
C VAL A 401 10.11 -13.83 -14.01
N SER A 402 10.86 -12.77 -13.68
CA SER A 402 10.35 -11.39 -13.66
C SER A 402 11.47 -10.36 -13.83
N PHE A 403 11.08 -9.09 -14.01
CA PHE A 403 11.98 -7.94 -13.88
C PHE A 403 11.56 -7.10 -12.66
N LYS A 404 12.47 -6.28 -12.11
CA LYS A 404 12.24 -5.51 -10.87
C LYS A 404 11.35 -4.29 -11.10
N LEU A 405 10.03 -4.47 -11.00
CA LEU A 405 9.02 -3.43 -11.21
C LEU A 405 8.85 -2.54 -9.97
N ASN A 406 8.39 -1.29 -10.19
CA ASN A 406 8.22 -0.28 -9.14
C ASN A 406 9.53 0.01 -8.37
N SER A 407 10.67 -0.15 -9.06
CA SER A 407 12.01 0.10 -8.54
C SER A 407 12.32 1.60 -8.52
N ARG A 408 12.86 2.10 -7.41
CA ARG A 408 13.20 3.52 -7.25
C ARG A 408 14.67 3.77 -7.58
N SER A 409 14.94 4.82 -8.34
CA SER A 409 16.28 5.26 -8.76
C SER A 409 17.25 5.43 -7.59
N GLU A 410 18.47 4.89 -7.75
CA GLU A 410 19.57 4.99 -6.77
C GLU A 410 19.84 6.44 -6.36
N ARG A 411 19.67 7.40 -7.28
CA ARG A 411 19.82 8.85 -7.03
C ARG A 411 18.92 9.43 -5.94
N THR A 412 17.88 8.71 -5.54
CA THR A 412 16.91 9.12 -4.51
C THR A 412 16.95 8.20 -3.28
N ARG A 413 17.93 7.31 -3.18
CA ARG A 413 18.14 6.46 -1.99
C ARG A 413 19.18 7.09 -1.09
N HIS A 414 18.91 7.09 0.20
CA HIS A 414 19.84 7.61 1.20
C HIS A 414 20.35 6.46 2.08
N PRO A 415 21.68 6.23 2.18
CA PRO A 415 22.23 5.33 3.19
C PRO A 415 21.81 5.78 4.59
N LEU A 416 21.36 4.83 5.42
CA LEU A 416 20.93 5.11 6.79
C LEU A 416 22.12 4.99 7.75
N LEU A 417 22.22 5.91 8.70
CA LEU A 417 23.16 5.79 9.81
C LEU A 417 22.67 4.69 10.78
N PRO A 418 23.57 3.99 11.51
CA PRO A 418 23.18 3.00 12.50
C PRO A 418 22.23 3.56 13.58
N THR A 419 22.44 4.81 14.00
CA THR A 419 21.55 5.52 14.93
C THR A 419 20.15 5.71 14.36
N THR A 420 20.03 6.12 13.09
CA THR A 420 18.74 6.22 12.37
C THR A 420 18.08 4.84 12.27
N ALA A 421 18.85 3.77 12.06
CA ALA A 421 18.31 2.41 12.00
C ALA A 421 17.64 1.98 13.32
N GLU A 422 18.27 2.25 14.48
CA GLU A 422 17.65 1.94 15.78
C GLU A 422 16.41 2.81 16.05
N LYS A 423 16.42 4.10 15.69
CA LYS A 423 15.20 4.95 15.72
C LYS A 423 14.07 4.33 14.88
N ILE A 424 14.37 3.80 13.69
CA ILE A 424 13.36 3.17 12.82
C ILE A 424 12.83 1.85 13.41
N LYS A 425 13.68 1.03 14.02
CA LYS A 425 13.26 -0.21 14.71
C LYS A 425 12.33 0.09 15.89
N SER A 426 12.65 1.12 16.69
CA SER A 426 11.79 1.59 17.77
C SER A 426 10.45 2.12 17.22
N TRP A 427 10.50 3.02 16.24
CA TRP A 427 9.30 3.59 15.62
C TRP A 427 8.42 2.55 14.88
N ASN A 428 8.96 1.39 14.50
CA ASN A 428 8.21 0.30 13.88
C ASN A 428 8.40 -1.03 14.65
N ALA A 429 8.28 -0.98 15.98
CA ALA A 429 8.60 -2.10 16.86
C ALA A 429 7.79 -3.37 16.55
N LEU A 430 6.50 -3.24 16.22
CA LEU A 430 5.63 -4.38 15.90
C LEU A 430 6.03 -5.02 14.56
N ASP A 431 6.24 -4.20 13.52
CA ASP A 431 6.78 -4.67 12.23
C ASP A 431 8.16 -5.32 12.40
N TRP A 432 9.01 -4.80 13.30
CA TRP A 432 10.33 -5.36 13.59
C TRP A 432 10.25 -6.76 14.21
N ARG A 433 9.34 -6.98 15.19
CA ARG A 433 9.14 -8.34 15.75
C ARG A 433 8.59 -9.32 14.72
N ILE A 434 7.59 -8.90 13.94
CA ILE A 434 7.00 -9.73 12.86
C ILE A 434 8.09 -10.09 11.82
N TYR A 435 8.88 -9.12 11.37
CA TYR A 435 9.98 -9.37 10.42
C TYR A 435 11.02 -10.34 10.99
N MET A 436 11.48 -10.15 12.23
CA MET A 436 12.51 -10.98 12.85
C MET A 436 12.10 -12.46 12.93
N HIS A 437 10.83 -12.75 13.26
CA HIS A 437 10.29 -14.12 13.28
C HIS A 437 10.26 -14.78 11.90
N PHE A 438 9.72 -14.09 10.89
CA PHE A 438 9.62 -14.68 9.55
C PHE A 438 10.97 -14.73 8.83
N ASN A 439 11.91 -13.85 9.16
CA ASN A 439 13.28 -13.90 8.64
C ASN A 439 14.08 -15.07 9.25
N SER A 440 13.95 -15.35 10.54
CA SER A 440 14.63 -16.50 11.17
C SER A 440 14.05 -17.85 10.71
N THR A 441 12.73 -17.93 10.50
CA THR A 441 12.05 -19.15 10.04
C THR A 441 12.10 -19.37 8.52
N PHE A 442 12.50 -18.37 7.73
CA PHE A 442 12.61 -18.47 6.26
C PHE A 442 13.51 -19.63 5.82
N TRP A 443 14.73 -19.71 6.36
CA TRP A 443 15.71 -20.73 5.98
C TRP A 443 15.30 -22.15 6.39
N HIS A 444 14.48 -22.30 7.43
CA HIS A 444 13.85 -23.59 7.74
C HIS A 444 12.91 -24.02 6.61
N LYS A 445 12.03 -23.14 6.10
CA LYS A 445 11.16 -23.43 4.95
C LYS A 445 11.97 -23.75 3.68
N VAL A 446 13.09 -23.06 3.43
CA VAL A 446 14.02 -23.36 2.32
C VAL A 446 14.61 -24.77 2.46
N ASN A 447 15.16 -25.10 3.63
CA ASN A 447 15.76 -26.41 3.90
C ASN A 447 14.74 -27.55 3.75
N THR A 448 13.50 -27.37 4.23
CA THR A 448 12.45 -28.41 4.20
C THR A 448 11.77 -28.59 2.85
N LEU A 449 11.59 -27.52 2.06
CA LEU A 449 10.84 -27.60 0.78
C LEU A 449 11.72 -27.72 -0.47
N VAL A 450 13.00 -27.32 -0.40
CA VAL A 450 13.89 -27.25 -1.57
C VAL A 450 15.26 -27.89 -1.29
N GLY A 451 15.85 -27.61 -0.12
CA GLY A 451 17.24 -27.96 0.20
C GLY A 451 18.25 -26.94 -0.39
N GLN A 452 19.37 -26.73 0.30
CA GLN A 452 20.27 -25.61 0.03
C GLN A 452 20.96 -25.69 -1.34
N GLU A 453 21.47 -26.86 -1.75
CA GLU A 453 22.18 -26.99 -3.04
C GLU A 453 21.24 -26.86 -4.24
N GLN A 454 20.02 -27.40 -4.14
CA GLN A 454 18.99 -27.22 -5.17
C GLN A 454 18.49 -25.77 -5.21
N MET A 455 18.41 -25.09 -4.06
CA MET A 455 18.10 -23.65 -3.99
C MET A 455 19.18 -22.82 -4.72
N LYS A 456 20.46 -23.00 -4.38
CA LYS A 456 21.60 -22.32 -5.05
C LYS A 456 21.56 -22.53 -6.57
N LYS A 457 21.33 -23.78 -7.00
CA LYS A 457 21.24 -24.18 -8.41
C LYS A 457 20.08 -23.50 -9.14
N GLU A 458 18.86 -23.57 -8.62
CA GLU A 458 17.71 -22.94 -9.29
C GLU A 458 17.75 -21.41 -9.25
N VAL A 459 18.37 -20.81 -8.23
CA VAL A 459 18.63 -19.36 -8.21
C VAL A 459 19.60 -18.94 -9.33
N SER A 460 20.63 -19.74 -9.65
CA SER A 460 21.46 -19.49 -10.84
C SER A 460 20.62 -19.56 -12.12
N GLN A 461 19.85 -20.64 -12.30
CA GLN A 461 19.01 -20.85 -13.48
C GLN A 461 17.94 -19.74 -13.64
N LEU A 462 17.40 -19.22 -12.53
CA LEU A 462 16.49 -18.08 -12.51
C LEU A 462 17.19 -16.81 -13.00
N ARG A 463 18.39 -16.50 -12.47
CA ARG A 463 19.20 -15.34 -12.86
C ARG A 463 19.64 -15.41 -14.33
N GLU A 464 20.02 -16.59 -14.83
CA GLU A 464 20.32 -16.86 -16.23
C GLU A 464 19.08 -16.64 -17.14
N LEU A 465 17.89 -17.09 -16.70
CA LEU A 465 16.65 -16.87 -17.43
C LEU A 465 16.23 -15.38 -17.43
N GLN A 466 16.37 -14.69 -16.29
CA GLN A 466 16.19 -13.23 -16.19
C GLN A 466 17.13 -12.50 -17.17
N ALA A 467 18.42 -12.84 -17.20
CA ALA A 467 19.42 -12.21 -18.07
C ALA A 467 19.15 -12.45 -19.57
N ARG A 468 18.81 -13.68 -19.96
CA ARG A 468 18.40 -13.99 -21.35
C ARG A 468 17.18 -13.18 -21.76
N LEU A 469 16.16 -13.13 -20.91
CA LEU A 469 14.95 -12.33 -21.16
C LEU A 469 15.25 -10.83 -21.20
N ALA A 470 16.17 -10.32 -20.38
CA ALA A 470 16.58 -8.91 -20.42
C ALA A 470 17.19 -8.56 -21.78
N ASN A 471 18.14 -9.36 -22.26
CA ASN A 471 18.80 -9.17 -23.55
C ASN A 471 17.85 -9.27 -24.75
N THR A 472 16.81 -10.12 -24.68
CA THR A 472 15.77 -10.17 -25.72
C THR A 472 14.81 -8.99 -25.61
N CYS A 473 14.22 -8.77 -24.44
CA CYS A 473 13.04 -7.92 -24.26
C CYS A 473 13.33 -6.44 -24.11
N LEU A 474 14.45 -6.06 -23.50
CA LEU A 474 14.70 -4.71 -23.02
C LEU A 474 15.64 -3.96 -23.97
N LYS A 475 15.24 -2.76 -24.39
CA LYS A 475 16.18 -1.86 -25.06
C LYS A 475 17.22 -1.41 -24.03
N ASP A 476 18.49 -1.51 -24.39
CA ASP A 476 19.63 -1.13 -23.56
C ASP A 476 19.77 -1.95 -22.25
N GLY A 477 19.11 -3.11 -22.17
CA GLY A 477 19.26 -4.13 -21.12
C GLY A 477 18.78 -3.79 -19.70
N GLY A 478 18.53 -2.51 -19.40
CA GLY A 478 18.32 -2.02 -18.03
C GLY A 478 17.03 -1.22 -17.79
N ALA A 479 16.81 -0.85 -16.52
CA ALA A 479 15.75 0.05 -16.11
C ALA A 479 16.17 1.51 -16.33
N VAL A 480 15.26 2.32 -16.87
CA VAL A 480 15.48 3.72 -17.27
C VAL A 480 14.64 4.70 -16.45
N ASP A 481 15.02 5.98 -16.50
CA ASP A 481 14.25 7.06 -15.89
C ASP A 481 12.86 7.21 -16.56
N PRO A 482 11.77 7.54 -15.83
CA PRO A 482 10.44 7.69 -16.42
C PRO A 482 10.33 8.77 -17.52
N SER A 483 11.26 9.74 -17.57
CA SER A 483 11.40 10.67 -18.70
C SER A 483 11.86 9.98 -20.00
N GLN A 484 12.69 8.94 -19.88
CA GLN A 484 13.32 8.21 -21.00
C GLN A 484 12.45 7.06 -21.55
N ILE A 485 11.36 6.70 -20.87
CA ILE A 485 10.39 5.70 -21.34
C ILE A 485 9.61 6.28 -22.53
N LYS A 486 9.68 5.61 -23.68
CA LYS A 486 9.04 6.07 -24.93
C LYS A 486 7.55 5.76 -25.00
N ASP A 487 7.14 4.59 -24.51
CA ASP A 487 5.74 4.16 -24.52
C ASP A 487 5.01 4.67 -23.27
N ALA A 488 3.98 5.50 -23.47
CA ALA A 488 3.16 6.03 -22.39
C ALA A 488 2.41 4.93 -21.61
N GLY A 489 2.06 3.82 -22.26
CA GLY A 489 1.45 2.65 -21.62
C GLY A 489 2.40 1.87 -20.70
N LEU A 490 3.71 2.12 -20.79
CA LEU A 490 4.74 1.50 -19.95
C LEU A 490 5.33 2.44 -18.89
N LYS A 491 4.83 3.68 -18.78
CA LYS A 491 5.29 4.61 -17.73
C LYS A 491 4.73 4.19 -16.37
N PRO A 492 5.57 3.90 -15.37
CA PRO A 492 5.11 3.58 -14.03
C PRO A 492 4.58 4.83 -13.33
N PHE A 493 3.60 4.63 -12.45
CA PHE A 493 3.03 5.69 -11.63
C PHE A 493 4.09 6.33 -10.73
N GLN A 494 4.17 7.66 -10.73
CA GLN A 494 5.10 8.44 -9.90
C GLN A 494 4.34 8.99 -8.69
N TYR A 495 4.97 8.99 -7.51
CA TYR A 495 4.33 9.45 -6.27
C TYR A 495 5.35 10.00 -5.26
N GLY A 496 4.95 11.04 -4.54
CA GLY A 496 5.81 11.79 -3.61
C GLY A 496 7.08 12.30 -4.27
N ALA A 497 8.23 12.08 -3.62
CA ALA A 497 9.55 12.49 -4.11
C ALA A 497 10.34 11.31 -4.73
N ALA A 498 9.71 10.14 -4.91
CA ALA A 498 10.36 8.94 -5.42
C ALA A 498 10.32 8.89 -6.95
N VAL A 499 11.50 8.86 -7.59
CA VAL A 499 11.63 8.59 -9.03
C VAL A 499 11.54 7.08 -9.27
N ILE A 500 10.40 6.62 -9.80
CA ILE A 500 10.14 5.22 -10.10
C ILE A 500 10.54 4.91 -11.54
N GLN A 501 11.52 4.01 -11.68
CA GLN A 501 12.06 3.57 -12.96
C GLN A 501 11.14 2.56 -13.65
N GLY A 502 11.26 2.49 -14.97
CA GLY A 502 10.57 1.51 -15.81
C GLY A 502 11.48 1.06 -16.95
N TYR A 503 10.89 0.52 -18.03
CA TYR A 503 11.64 -0.15 -19.09
C TYR A 503 11.19 0.30 -20.48
N ASN A 504 12.12 0.32 -21.44
CA ASN A 504 11.82 0.42 -22.87
C ASN A 504 11.88 -0.98 -23.49
N LEU A 505 10.90 -1.33 -24.34
CA LEU A 505 10.98 -2.56 -25.14
C LEU A 505 12.04 -2.45 -26.24
N ASN A 506 12.71 -3.56 -26.52
CA ASN A 506 13.44 -3.76 -27.76
C ASN A 506 12.48 -3.56 -28.96
N PRO A 507 12.78 -2.65 -29.90
CA PRO A 507 11.89 -2.38 -31.03
C PRO A 507 11.90 -3.49 -32.10
N HIS A 508 12.91 -4.36 -32.13
CA HIS A 508 13.10 -5.39 -33.15
C HIS A 508 12.53 -6.77 -32.75
N LEU A 509 11.41 -6.78 -32.03
CA LEU A 509 10.71 -8.00 -31.59
C LEU A 509 9.59 -8.38 -32.56
N ASP A 510 9.46 -9.68 -32.83
CA ASP A 510 8.28 -10.23 -33.49
C ASP A 510 7.01 -10.01 -32.63
N LYS A 511 5.83 -10.15 -33.24
CA LYS A 511 4.54 -9.87 -32.59
C LYS A 511 4.31 -10.69 -31.31
N HIS A 512 4.70 -11.97 -31.30
CA HIS A 512 4.47 -12.85 -30.15
C HIS A 512 5.47 -12.57 -29.02
N THR A 513 6.77 -12.49 -29.34
CA THR A 513 7.79 -12.15 -28.35
C THR A 513 7.57 -10.75 -27.78
N LYS A 514 7.15 -9.78 -28.61
CA LYS A 514 6.75 -8.44 -28.15
C LYS A 514 5.65 -8.50 -27.10
N THR A 515 4.58 -9.28 -27.30
CA THR A 515 3.52 -9.43 -26.29
C THR A 515 4.03 -10.08 -25.00
N LYS A 516 4.88 -11.12 -25.09
CA LYS A 516 5.49 -11.76 -23.90
C LYS A 516 6.38 -10.80 -23.12
N CYS A 517 7.24 -10.05 -23.83
CA CYS A 517 8.14 -9.04 -23.27
C CYS A 517 7.39 -7.83 -22.71
N GLN A 518 6.30 -7.39 -23.33
CA GLN A 518 5.46 -6.29 -22.84
C GLN A 518 4.83 -6.68 -21.50
N ARG A 519 4.19 -7.85 -21.40
CA ARG A 519 3.62 -8.37 -20.14
C ARG A 519 4.66 -8.44 -19.00
N LEU A 520 5.91 -8.75 -19.30
CA LEU A 520 7.02 -8.78 -18.34
C LEU A 520 7.36 -7.41 -17.73
N ILE A 521 6.99 -6.29 -18.36
CA ILE A 521 7.27 -4.92 -17.88
C ILE A 521 6.04 -4.02 -17.69
N THR A 522 4.84 -4.43 -18.10
CA THR A 522 3.61 -3.64 -17.92
C THR A 522 3.42 -3.27 -16.44
N PRO A 523 3.36 -1.98 -16.08
CA PRO A 523 3.19 -1.57 -14.70
C PRO A 523 1.79 -1.92 -14.16
N GLU A 524 1.70 -2.01 -12.83
CA GLU A 524 0.56 -2.54 -12.08
C GLU A 524 -0.81 -1.94 -12.45
N LEU A 525 -0.91 -0.61 -12.60
CA LEU A 525 -2.19 0.04 -12.92
C LEU A 525 -2.66 -0.32 -14.34
N GLN A 526 -1.76 -0.28 -15.31
CA GLN A 526 -2.05 -0.62 -16.71
C GLN A 526 -2.38 -2.10 -16.89
N TYR A 527 -1.71 -2.99 -16.15
CA TYR A 527 -2.02 -4.42 -16.18
C TYR A 527 -3.37 -4.71 -15.48
N THR A 528 -3.68 -4.03 -14.37
CA THR A 528 -5.00 -4.11 -13.71
C THR A 528 -6.12 -3.65 -14.65
N ASP A 529 -5.92 -2.56 -15.39
CA ASP A 529 -6.88 -2.04 -16.37
C ASP A 529 -7.12 -3.02 -17.54
N HIS A 530 -6.04 -3.62 -18.04
CA HIS A 530 -6.08 -4.67 -19.07
C HIS A 530 -6.87 -5.90 -18.61
N LEU A 531 -6.55 -6.47 -17.44
CA LEU A 531 -7.25 -7.63 -16.90
C LEU A 531 -8.73 -7.32 -16.60
N TYR A 532 -9.05 -6.14 -16.06
CA TYR A 532 -10.45 -5.73 -15.87
C TYR A 532 -11.17 -5.62 -17.22
N THR A 533 -10.53 -5.07 -18.24
CA THR A 533 -11.12 -4.91 -19.58
C THR A 533 -11.28 -6.25 -20.31
N GLN A 534 -10.42 -7.24 -20.04
CA GLN A 534 -10.54 -8.61 -20.52
C GLN A 534 -11.65 -9.39 -19.79
N GLN A 535 -11.74 -9.28 -18.47
CA GLN A 535 -12.70 -10.04 -17.65
C GLN A 535 -14.11 -9.42 -17.63
N PHE A 536 -14.22 -8.09 -17.75
CA PHE A 536 -15.49 -7.34 -17.66
C PHE A 536 -15.66 -6.36 -18.83
N PRO A 537 -15.67 -6.83 -20.10
CA PRO A 537 -15.61 -5.96 -21.28
C PRO A 537 -16.77 -4.96 -21.37
N GLU A 538 -17.99 -5.36 -21.00
CA GLU A 538 -19.14 -4.45 -20.94
C GLU A 538 -18.99 -3.34 -19.90
N LEU A 539 -18.54 -3.67 -18.69
CA LEU A 539 -18.34 -2.68 -17.64
C LEU A 539 -17.21 -1.73 -18.04
N ALA A 540 -16.13 -2.25 -18.60
CA ALA A 540 -15.04 -1.46 -19.16
C ALA A 540 -15.47 -0.57 -20.34
N ALA A 541 -16.47 -0.96 -21.13
CA ALA A 541 -17.08 -0.10 -22.15
C ALA A 541 -17.92 1.02 -21.52
N LYS A 542 -18.79 0.68 -20.55
CA LYS A 542 -19.64 1.62 -19.80
C LYS A 542 -18.79 2.68 -19.08
N HIS A 543 -17.71 2.28 -18.39
CA HIS A 543 -16.74 3.19 -17.77
C HIS A 543 -16.08 4.13 -18.78
N ARG A 544 -15.59 3.61 -19.92
CA ARG A 544 -14.99 4.44 -20.99
C ARG A 544 -15.97 5.45 -21.60
N GLN A 545 -17.26 5.11 -21.68
CA GLN A 545 -18.31 6.05 -22.10
C GLN A 545 -18.53 7.16 -21.06
N ALA A 546 -18.64 6.80 -19.77
CA ALA A 546 -18.81 7.76 -18.69
C ALA A 546 -17.63 8.76 -18.60
N THR A 547 -16.38 8.29 -18.65
CA THR A 547 -15.20 9.16 -18.66
C THR A 547 -15.19 10.13 -19.85
N ARG A 548 -15.61 9.68 -21.05
CA ARG A 548 -15.74 10.54 -22.23
C ARG A 548 -16.81 11.62 -22.06
N MET A 549 -17.95 11.29 -21.44
CA MET A 549 -19.02 12.26 -21.17
C MET A 549 -18.56 13.33 -20.17
N VAL A 550 -17.89 12.94 -19.08
CA VAL A 550 -17.32 13.88 -18.11
C VAL A 550 -16.26 14.78 -18.74
N ALA A 551 -15.35 14.23 -19.55
CA ALA A 551 -14.35 15.02 -20.27
C ALA A 551 -14.99 16.01 -21.26
N ALA A 552 -16.02 15.60 -22.00
CA ALA A 552 -16.77 16.47 -22.90
C ALA A 552 -17.53 17.59 -22.15
N GLN A 553 -18.09 17.30 -20.97
CA GLN A 553 -18.73 18.30 -20.12
C GLN A 553 -17.74 19.36 -19.61
N HIS A 554 -16.54 18.95 -19.16
CA HIS A 554 -15.49 19.90 -18.78
C HIS A 554 -15.00 20.74 -19.98
N GLN A 555 -14.86 20.15 -21.16
CA GLN A 555 -14.54 20.90 -22.39
C GLN A 555 -15.64 21.89 -22.78
N LEU A 556 -16.92 21.53 -22.58
CA LEU A 556 -18.04 22.42 -22.86
C LEU A 556 -18.08 23.60 -21.88
N LEU A 557 -17.92 23.33 -20.57
CA LEU A 557 -17.88 24.34 -19.51
C LEU A 557 -16.76 25.36 -19.74
N ASN A 558 -15.52 24.88 -19.94
CA ASN A 558 -14.37 25.73 -20.24
C ASN A 558 -14.59 26.57 -21.52
N ARG A 559 -15.34 26.05 -22.50
CA ARG A 559 -15.68 26.78 -23.73
C ARG A 559 -16.76 27.83 -23.50
N THR A 560 -17.76 27.59 -22.65
CA THR A 560 -18.71 28.63 -22.21
C THR A 560 -18.02 29.73 -21.39
N ASP A 561 -17.06 29.39 -20.53
CA ASP A 561 -16.29 30.40 -19.77
C ASP A 561 -15.46 31.29 -20.71
N LEU A 562 -14.79 30.70 -21.70
CA LEU A 562 -14.06 31.44 -22.75
C LEU A 562 -14.99 32.34 -23.58
N ILE A 563 -16.20 31.88 -23.93
CA ILE A 563 -17.20 32.68 -24.65
C ILE A 563 -17.72 33.82 -23.75
N GLY A 564 -17.91 33.58 -22.45
CA GLY A 564 -18.26 34.61 -21.46
C GLY A 564 -17.20 35.71 -21.36
N MET A 565 -15.92 35.34 -21.32
CA MET A 565 -14.81 36.30 -21.35
C MET A 565 -14.69 37.04 -22.69
N GLY A 566 -15.05 36.40 -23.81
CA GLY A 566 -15.15 37.04 -25.13
C GLY A 566 -16.23 38.12 -25.16
N SER A 567 -17.47 37.77 -24.78
CA SER A 567 -18.60 38.70 -24.72
C SER A 567 -18.35 39.87 -23.76
N ALA A 568 -17.68 39.62 -22.62
CA ALA A 568 -17.26 40.68 -21.70
C ALA A 568 -16.28 41.68 -22.34
N ARG A 569 -15.39 41.23 -23.24
CA ARG A 569 -14.46 42.12 -23.97
C ARG A 569 -15.18 42.95 -25.03
N GLU A 570 -16.08 42.37 -25.82
CA GLU A 570 -16.87 43.13 -26.80
C GLU A 570 -17.77 44.18 -26.14
N ALA A 571 -18.40 43.84 -25.00
CA ALA A 571 -19.18 44.78 -24.20
C ALA A 571 -18.36 45.97 -23.67
N SER A 572 -17.06 45.78 -23.40
CA SER A 572 -16.16 46.86 -23.00
C SER A 572 -15.78 47.78 -24.16
N HIS A 573 -15.52 47.24 -25.36
CA HIS A 573 -15.20 48.06 -26.54
C HIS A 573 -16.38 48.93 -27.00
N HIS A 574 -17.61 48.40 -27.01
CA HIS A 574 -18.78 49.22 -27.38
C HIS A 574 -19.05 50.37 -26.41
N ARG A 575 -18.74 50.24 -25.11
CA ARG A 575 -18.92 51.32 -24.13
C ARG A 575 -17.92 52.48 -24.27
N GLN A 576 -16.79 52.27 -24.96
CA GLN A 576 -15.76 53.30 -25.10
C GLN A 576 -16.04 54.28 -26.26
N PHE A 577 -16.73 53.84 -27.31
CA PHE A 577 -17.09 54.71 -28.46
C PHE A 577 -18.24 55.68 -28.19
N SER A 578 -19.16 55.38 -27.24
CA SER A 578 -20.33 56.23 -26.95
C SER A 578 -20.05 57.42 -26.02
N ARG A 579 -18.79 57.69 -25.65
CA ARG A 579 -18.42 58.74 -24.65
C ARG A 579 -17.71 59.99 -25.21
N HIS A 580 -17.71 60.17 -26.53
CA HIS A 580 -17.14 61.37 -27.20
C HIS A 580 -18.15 62.20 -28.01
N LYS A 581 -19.45 61.98 -27.82
CA LYS A 581 -20.52 62.90 -28.24
C LYS A 581 -21.60 62.99 -27.16
N PHE A 582 -21.38 63.82 -26.13
CA PHE A 582 -22.40 64.54 -25.32
C PHE A 582 -21.74 65.23 -24.10
N SER A 583 -21.05 66.34 -24.32
CA SER A 583 -20.53 67.20 -23.24
C SER A 583 -20.20 68.62 -23.72
N ASN A 584 -21.14 69.27 -24.41
CA ASN A 584 -20.98 70.66 -24.84
C ASN A 584 -22.35 71.32 -25.05
N LEU A 585 -22.95 71.86 -23.97
CA LEU A 585 -24.05 72.86 -23.93
C LEU A 585 -24.56 73.05 -22.49
N ASN A 586 -24.00 74.01 -21.77
CA ASN A 586 -24.71 75.17 -21.21
C ASN A 586 -23.89 75.89 -20.14
N GLN A 587 -24.00 77.22 -20.11
CA GLN A 587 -23.25 78.12 -19.23
C GLN A 587 -24.17 78.76 -18.16
N ASN A 588 -23.53 79.47 -17.22
CA ASN A 588 -24.08 80.59 -16.46
C ASN A 588 -25.16 80.29 -15.41
N LYS A 589 -24.75 80.31 -14.13
CA LYS A 589 -24.87 81.54 -13.31
C LYS A 589 -24.01 81.49 -12.03
N SER A 590 -23.62 82.67 -11.58
CA SER A 590 -22.84 82.99 -10.36
C SER A 590 -23.52 84.22 -9.69
N PRO A 591 -22.98 84.88 -8.63
CA PRO A 591 -21.89 84.53 -7.70
C PRO A 591 -22.24 84.76 -6.21
N LEU A 592 -21.31 84.47 -5.28
CA LEU A 592 -20.95 85.42 -4.20
C LEU A 592 -19.51 85.17 -3.69
N LEU A 593 -18.96 86.09 -2.90
CA LEU A 593 -17.52 86.20 -2.60
C LEU A 593 -17.14 85.75 -1.18
N THR A 594 -15.89 85.29 -0.99
CA THR A 594 -14.80 85.92 -0.18
C THR A 594 -13.65 84.92 0.11
N LEU A 595 -12.49 85.30 0.67
CA LEU A 595 -11.44 86.20 0.14
C LEU A 595 -10.13 85.97 0.95
N LYS A 596 -8.95 86.11 0.32
CA LYS A 596 -7.58 85.98 0.91
C LYS A 596 -7.17 84.54 1.26
N GLY A 597 -5.89 84.18 1.26
CA GLY A 597 -4.68 84.94 0.92
C GLY A 597 -3.49 83.99 0.62
N ALA A 598 -2.44 84.50 -0.03
CA ALA A 598 -1.32 83.68 -0.51
C ALA A 598 -0.06 83.81 0.36
N ASN A 599 0.83 82.81 0.32
CA ASN A 599 2.26 83.09 0.21
C ASN A 599 3.10 81.95 -0.41
N LYS A 600 4.27 82.31 -0.94
CA LYS A 600 5.33 81.39 -1.42
C LYS A 600 6.48 81.32 -0.40
N LYS A 601 7.22 80.19 -0.39
CA LYS A 601 8.70 80.02 -0.27
C LYS A 601 8.99 78.61 0.30
N THR A 602 9.58 77.64 -0.42
CA THR A 602 10.94 77.48 -1.02
C THR A 602 12.01 76.89 -0.09
N SER A 603 12.48 75.70 -0.49
CA SER A 603 13.90 75.30 -0.59
C SER A 603 14.63 74.69 0.61
N LEU A 604 15.43 73.65 0.28
CA LEU A 604 16.50 72.99 1.04
C LEU A 604 16.04 72.17 2.26
N LEU A 605 16.66 71.02 2.57
CA LEU A 605 17.82 70.34 1.96
C LEU A 605 17.43 68.98 1.35
#